data_AF-A0A7W6JTD3-F1
#
_entry.id   AF-A0A7W6JTD3-F1
#
_cell.length_a   1.000
_cell.length_b   1.000
_cell.length_c   1.000
_cell.angle_alpha   90.00
_cell.angle_beta   90.00
_cell.angle_gamma   90.00
#
_symmetry.space_group_name_H-M   'P 1'
#
loop_
_entity.id
_entity.type
_entity.pdbx_description
1 polymer ?
#
loop_
_entity_poly.entity_id
_entity_poly.type
_entity_poly.pdbx_seq_one_letter_code
_entity_poly.pdbx_strand_id
1 'polypeptide(L)'
;MRSKRGWSDVTIRNISPHGLMLLAPFPPKPGTYVEVRRASLALVGKVVWVKGKALGIQLIERLNFNALLRAANEGVALGPILASTNATLPANSASADTSPSIFQSWLRAGLNRLRGQSGRASAMADLTEVS
;
A
#
# COMPACT_ATOMS: atom_id res chain seq x y z
N MET A 1 -1.49 11.03 -4.19
CA MET A 1 -0.22 10.36 -4.54
C MET A 1 0.33 10.93 -5.83
N ARG A 2 1.61 11.28 -5.90
CA ARG A 2 2.29 11.75 -7.11
C ARG A 2 3.07 10.62 -7.76
N SER A 3 2.89 10.48 -9.07
CA SER A 3 3.69 9.63 -9.94
C SER A 3 4.26 10.46 -11.10
N LYS A 4 4.94 9.82 -12.07
CA LYS A 4 5.38 10.48 -13.30
C LYS A 4 4.24 11.16 -14.08
N ARG A 5 3.00 10.70 -13.91
CA ARG A 5 1.80 11.24 -14.59
C ARG A 5 1.15 12.40 -13.83
N GLY A 6 1.73 12.84 -12.71
CA GLY A 6 1.17 13.88 -11.86
C GLY A 6 0.50 13.32 -10.60
N TRP A 7 -0.37 14.13 -10.01
CA TRP A 7 -1.09 13.82 -8.78
C TRP A 7 -2.38 13.04 -9.07
N SER A 8 -2.66 12.05 -8.23
CA SER A 8 -3.91 11.27 -8.25
C SER A 8 -4.35 10.93 -6.83
N ASP A 9 -5.66 10.96 -6.58
CA ASP A 9 -6.23 10.56 -5.30
C ASP A 9 -6.14 9.04 -5.08
N VAL A 10 -5.92 8.65 -3.83
CA VAL A 10 -5.71 7.27 -3.40
C VAL A 10 -6.28 7.05 -2.01
N THR A 11 -6.65 5.81 -1.70
CA THR A 11 -7.10 5.42 -0.37
C THR A 11 -6.02 4.61 0.33
N ILE A 12 -5.65 5.00 1.55
CA ILE A 12 -4.76 4.20 2.40
C ILE A 12 -5.58 3.06 3.01
N ARG A 13 -5.13 1.82 2.83
CA ARG A 13 -5.83 0.61 3.31
C ARG A 13 -5.13 -0.08 4.47
N ASN A 14 -3.80 -0.07 4.49
CA ASN A 14 -3.00 -0.64 5.58
C ASN A 14 -1.73 0.17 5.77
N ILE A 15 -1.24 0.26 7.00
CA ILE A 15 -0.13 1.09 7.44
C ILE A 15 0.79 0.26 8.33
N SER A 16 2.09 0.34 8.06
CA SER A 16 3.15 -0.28 8.86
C SER A 16 4.34 0.68 8.98
N PRO A 17 5.30 0.44 9.89
CA PRO A 17 6.48 1.31 10.03
C PRO A 17 7.31 1.44 8.74
N HIS A 18 7.27 0.42 7.88
CA HIS A 18 8.12 0.32 6.69
C HIS A 18 7.35 0.48 5.37
N GLY A 19 6.03 0.63 5.41
CA GLY A 19 5.25 0.57 4.18
C GLY A 19 3.76 0.79 4.35
N LEU A 20 3.11 1.00 3.20
CA LEU A 20 1.70 1.29 3.07
C LEU A 20 1.08 0.41 2.00
N MET A 21 -0.17 0.01 2.20
CA MET A 21 -1.03 -0.50 1.13
C MET A 21 -1.99 0.60 0.70
N LEU A 22 -2.00 0.90 -0.59
CA LEU A 22 -2.89 1.89 -1.18
C LEU A 22 -3.85 1.26 -2.18
N LEU A 23 -5.01 1.88 -2.35
CA LEU A 23 -5.89 1.68 -3.48
C LEU A 23 -5.79 2.90 -4.40
N ALA A 24 -5.43 2.68 -5.66
CA ALA A 24 -5.31 3.73 -6.67
C ALA A 24 -6.09 3.35 -7.94
N PRO A 25 -6.73 4.31 -8.63
CA PRO A 25 -7.40 4.03 -9.90
C PRO A 25 -6.41 3.60 -10.98
N PHE A 26 -5.22 4.19 -10.99
CA PHE A 26 -4.14 3.92 -11.93
C PHE A 26 -2.84 3.65 -11.18
N PRO A 27 -2.62 2.42 -10.67
CA PRO A 27 -1.43 2.10 -9.89
C PRO A 27 -0.15 2.18 -10.73
N PRO A 28 0.89 2.88 -10.26
CA PRO A 28 2.20 2.91 -10.91
C PRO A 28 2.86 1.53 -10.92
N LYS A 29 3.73 1.27 -11.91
CA LYS A 29 4.44 -0.03 -12.03
C LYS A 29 5.33 -0.30 -10.80
N PRO A 30 5.51 -1.57 -10.38
CA PRO A 30 6.53 -1.93 -9.39
C PRO A 30 7.90 -1.37 -9.77
N GLY A 31 8.66 -0.95 -8.77
CA GLY A 31 9.94 -0.25 -8.93
C GLY A 31 9.82 1.28 -9.00
N THR A 32 8.62 1.83 -9.22
CA THR A 32 8.42 3.28 -9.32
C THR A 32 8.47 3.96 -7.96
N TYR A 33 9.17 5.08 -7.87
CA TYR A 33 9.11 5.96 -6.70
C TYR A 33 7.87 6.85 -6.76
N VAL A 34 7.16 6.92 -5.64
CA VAL A 34 5.93 7.69 -5.50
C VAL A 34 5.97 8.51 -4.22
N GLU A 35 5.30 9.64 -4.27
CA GLU A 35 5.09 10.50 -3.11
C GLU A 35 3.62 10.44 -2.69
N VAL A 36 3.35 10.22 -1.41
CA VAL A 36 2.02 10.20 -0.84
C VAL A 36 1.90 11.37 0.10
N ARG A 37 0.98 12.29 -0.19
CA ARG A 37 0.67 13.44 0.68
C ARG A 37 -0.72 13.29 1.26
N ARG A 38 -0.86 13.66 2.53
CA ARG A 38 -2.12 13.82 3.25
C ARG A 38 -1.96 14.91 4.29
N ALA A 39 -2.72 16.00 4.16
CA ALA A 39 -2.58 17.18 5.02
C ALA A 39 -1.10 17.60 5.14
N SER A 40 -0.57 17.78 6.35
CA SER A 40 0.85 18.09 6.58
C SER A 40 1.84 16.92 6.35
N LEU A 41 1.34 15.69 6.18
CA LEU A 41 2.19 14.50 6.03
C LEU A 41 2.59 14.28 4.57
N ALA A 42 3.90 14.18 4.31
CA ALA A 42 4.47 13.75 3.04
C ALA A 42 5.34 12.51 3.25
N LEU A 43 5.06 11.43 2.51
CA LEU A 43 5.77 10.16 2.58
C LEU A 43 6.31 9.79 1.20
N VAL A 44 7.56 9.37 1.12
CA VAL A 44 8.19 8.92 -0.13
C VAL A 44 8.50 7.43 -0.03
N GLY A 45 8.19 6.68 -1.09
CA GLY A 45 8.43 5.25 -1.13
C GLY A 45 8.49 4.66 -2.53
N LYS A 46 8.92 3.40 -2.60
CA LYS A 46 9.01 2.61 -3.83
C LYS A 46 7.86 1.62 -3.89
N VAL A 47 7.16 1.56 -5.03
CA VAL A 47 6.14 0.54 -5.27
C VAL A 47 6.83 -0.82 -5.33
N VAL A 48 6.43 -1.75 -4.46
CA VAL A 48 7.01 -3.10 -4.38
C VAL A 48 6.13 -4.15 -5.04
N TRP A 49 4.82 -3.91 -5.13
CA TRP A 49 3.88 -4.80 -5.82
C TRP A 49 2.61 -4.05 -6.25
N VAL A 50 1.92 -4.61 -7.25
CA VAL A 50 0.62 -4.15 -7.73
C VAL A 50 -0.27 -5.37 -7.98
N LYS A 51 -1.53 -5.32 -7.54
CA LYS A 51 -2.57 -6.32 -7.80
C LYS A 51 -3.91 -5.62 -8.05
N GLY A 52 -4.36 -5.60 -9.30
CA GLY A 52 -5.55 -4.84 -9.69
C GLY A 52 -5.35 -3.35 -9.38
N LYS A 53 -6.23 -2.77 -8.56
CA LYS A 53 -6.15 -1.37 -8.08
C LYS A 53 -5.35 -1.21 -6.78
N ALA A 54 -4.96 -2.32 -6.15
CA ALA A 54 -4.17 -2.29 -4.92
C ALA A 54 -2.68 -2.28 -5.23
N LEU A 55 -1.91 -1.50 -4.47
CA LEU A 55 -0.46 -1.49 -4.54
C LEU A 55 0.14 -1.43 -3.14
N GLY A 56 1.34 -2.00 -3.00
CA GLY A 56 2.17 -1.85 -1.83
C GLY A 56 3.34 -0.94 -2.09
N ILE A 57 3.60 -0.05 -1.14
CA ILE A 57 4.73 0.87 -1.18
C ILE A 57 5.61 0.60 0.02
N GLN A 58 6.91 0.43 -0.22
CA GLN A 58 7.93 0.44 0.82
C GLN A 58 8.43 1.87 0.99
N LEU A 59 8.32 2.41 2.20
CA LEU A 59 8.79 3.76 2.50
C LEU A 59 10.31 3.80 2.54
N ILE A 60 10.88 4.91 2.09
CA ILE A 60 12.33 5.17 2.21
C ILE A 60 12.67 5.41 3.68
N GLU A 61 11.85 6.24 4.34
CA GLU A 61 11.99 6.58 5.76
C GLU A 61 10.94 5.84 6.59
N ARG A 62 11.30 5.57 7.85
CA ARG A 62 10.38 4.95 8.79
C ARG A 62 9.20 5.88 9.08
N LEU A 63 8.00 5.34 9.04
CA LEU A 63 6.79 6.09 9.33
C LEU A 63 6.75 6.57 10.78
N ASN A 64 6.52 7.87 10.97
CA ASN A 64 6.20 8.45 12.27
C ASN A 64 4.68 8.41 12.53
N PHE A 65 4.24 7.52 13.41
CA PHE A 65 2.82 7.32 13.73
C PHE A 65 2.17 8.56 14.36
N ASN A 66 2.90 9.36 15.15
CA ASN A 66 2.35 10.57 15.75
C ASN A 66 2.04 11.62 14.67
N ALA A 67 2.93 11.78 13.69
CA ALA A 67 2.70 12.67 12.55
C ALA A 67 1.50 12.21 11.71
N LEU A 68 1.36 10.90 11.51
CA LEU A 68 0.23 10.32 10.79
C LEU A 68 -1.11 10.58 11.50
N LEU A 69 -1.18 10.39 12.81
CA LEU A 69 -2.39 10.62 13.60
C LEU A 69 -2.76 12.11 13.62
N ARG A 70 -1.77 13.00 13.75
CA ARG A 70 -2.01 14.45 13.66
C ARG A 70 -2.58 14.83 12.28
N ALA A 71 -1.94 14.39 11.21
CA ALA A 71 -2.43 14.63 9.84
C ALA A 71 -3.82 14.01 9.58
N ALA A 72 -4.22 13.00 10.38
CA ALA A 72 -5.56 12.47 10.32
C ALA A 72 -6.63 13.41 10.89
N ASN A 73 -6.30 14.08 11.98
CA ASN A 73 -7.18 15.00 12.67
C ASN A 73 -7.23 16.39 12.01
N GLU A 74 -6.19 16.78 11.28
CA GLU A 74 -6.16 18.03 10.50
C GLU A 74 -7.30 18.12 9.46
N GLY A 75 -7.77 16.97 8.93
CA GLY A 75 -8.92 16.93 8.03
C GLY A 75 -10.28 17.17 8.71
N VAL A 76 -10.34 17.13 10.04
CA VAL A 76 -11.57 17.32 10.85
C VAL A 76 -11.64 18.75 11.41
N ALA A 77 -10.51 19.46 11.49
CA ALA A 77 -10.38 20.71 12.22
C ALA A 77 -10.99 21.97 11.54
N LEU A 78 -11.73 21.83 10.44
CA LEU A 78 -12.43 22.93 9.77
C LEU A 78 -13.94 22.66 9.59
N GLY A 79 -14.59 22.18 10.65
CA GLY A 79 -16.03 22.41 10.87
C GLY A 79 -16.20 23.44 11.99
N PRO A 80 -16.98 24.52 11.82
CA PRO A 80 -17.08 25.58 12.83
C PRO A 80 -17.62 25.02 14.15
N ILE A 81 -16.96 25.43 15.22
CA ILE A 81 -17.18 25.08 16.64
C ILE A 81 -18.49 25.72 17.14
N LEU A 82 -19.66 25.38 16.57
CA LEU A 82 -20.96 25.92 17.00
C LEU A 82 -22.13 24.92 17.01
N ALA A 83 -21.89 23.60 17.13
CA ALA A 83 -23.00 22.66 17.32
C ALA A 83 -22.74 21.62 18.42
N SER A 84 -23.35 21.89 19.57
CA SER A 84 -23.91 20.97 20.58
C SER A 84 -22.98 19.99 21.31
N THR A 85 -22.51 20.44 22.48
CA THR A 85 -22.97 20.00 23.81
C THR A 85 -23.70 18.64 23.93
N ASN A 86 -23.13 17.78 24.78
CA ASN A 86 -23.70 16.64 25.52
C ASN A 86 -24.36 15.48 24.75
N ALA A 87 -23.69 14.33 24.71
CA ALA A 87 -24.35 13.04 24.85
C ALA A 87 -23.40 11.96 25.41
N THR A 88 -23.71 11.58 26.65
CA THR A 88 -23.31 10.41 27.44
C THR A 88 -22.87 9.16 26.66
N LEU A 89 -21.75 8.57 27.07
CA LEU A 89 -21.26 7.25 26.67
C LEU A 89 -22.19 6.14 27.19
N PRO A 90 -22.77 5.26 26.34
CA PRO A 90 -23.12 3.93 26.79
C PRO A 90 -21.88 3.04 26.73
N ALA A 91 -21.51 2.50 27.89
CA ALA A 91 -20.66 1.34 27.99
C ALA A 91 -21.37 0.16 27.31
N ASN A 92 -20.81 -0.39 26.24
CA ASN A 92 -21.11 -1.76 25.85
C ASN A 92 -19.93 -2.44 25.17
N SER A 93 -19.52 -3.51 25.83
CA SER A 93 -18.47 -4.46 25.49
C SER A 93 -19.01 -5.45 24.45
N ALA A 94 -18.39 -5.51 23.27
CA ALA A 94 -18.40 -6.63 22.32
C ALA A 94 -17.65 -6.12 21.07
N SER A 95 -16.75 -6.80 20.39
CA SER A 95 -16.47 -8.22 20.27
C SER A 95 -15.09 -8.32 19.61
N ALA A 96 -14.13 -8.96 20.27
CA ALA A 96 -12.85 -9.29 19.65
C ALA A 96 -13.07 -10.47 18.69
N ASP A 97 -13.47 -10.16 17.46
CA ASP A 97 -13.60 -11.14 16.38
C ASP A 97 -12.48 -10.93 15.33
N THR A 98 -11.51 -11.83 15.42
CA THR A 98 -10.81 -12.55 14.34
C THR A 98 -10.57 -11.85 12.98
N SER A 99 -9.30 -11.65 12.62
CA SER A 99 -8.81 -12.09 11.30
C SER A 99 -7.27 -12.07 11.20
N PRO A 100 -6.62 -13.15 10.72
CA PRO A 100 -5.19 -13.15 10.47
C PRO A 100 -4.86 -12.24 9.27
N SER A 101 -3.94 -11.30 9.48
CA SER A 101 -3.60 -10.28 8.49
C SER A 101 -3.12 -10.89 7.15
N ILE A 102 -3.89 -10.66 6.08
CA ILE A 102 -3.57 -10.98 4.68
C ILE A 102 -2.18 -10.43 4.29
N PHE A 103 -1.75 -9.34 4.94
CA PHE A 103 -0.43 -8.73 4.79
C PHE A 103 0.72 -9.69 5.12
N GLN A 104 0.65 -10.46 6.22
CA GLN A 104 1.68 -11.43 6.56
C GLN A 104 1.65 -12.67 5.65
N SER A 105 0.46 -13.10 5.22
CA SER A 105 0.32 -14.21 4.26
C SER A 105 0.89 -13.85 2.89
N TRP A 106 0.67 -12.61 2.43
CA TRP A 106 1.25 -12.09 1.19
C TRP A 106 2.78 -11.90 1.29
N LEU A 107 3.31 -11.41 2.42
CA LEU A 107 4.76 -11.26 2.63
C LEU A 107 5.49 -12.60 2.56
N ARG A 108 4.88 -13.67 3.10
CA ARG A 108 5.41 -15.05 2.99
C ARG A 108 5.23 -15.65 1.60
N ALA A 109 4.11 -15.38 0.91
CA ALA A 109 3.86 -15.90 -0.44
C ALA A 109 4.70 -15.22 -1.54
N GLY A 110 5.10 -13.95 -1.33
CA GLY A 110 5.92 -13.19 -2.28
C GLY A 110 7.39 -13.62 -2.34
N LEU A 111 7.94 -14.19 -1.25
CA LEU A 111 9.35 -14.59 -1.19
C LEU A 111 9.66 -15.91 -1.94
N ASN A 112 8.66 -16.76 -2.18
CA ASN A 112 8.85 -18.04 -2.87
C ASN A 112 8.77 -17.95 -4.41
N ARG A 113 8.39 -16.79 -4.99
CA ARG A 113 8.24 -16.62 -6.45
C ARG A 113 9.46 -15.97 -7.13
N LEU A 114 10.61 -15.96 -6.46
CA LEU A 114 11.88 -15.51 -7.04
C LEU A 114 12.96 -16.62 -7.12
N ARG A 115 12.58 -17.90 -6.95
CA ARG A 115 13.54 -19.03 -7.00
C ARG A 115 13.22 -20.14 -8.00
N GLY A 116 12.22 -19.95 -8.88
CA GLY A 116 11.74 -21.00 -9.78
C GLY A 116 11.38 -20.50 -11.17
N GLN A 117 12.34 -19.93 -11.91
CA GLN A 117 12.28 -19.81 -13.37
C GLN A 117 13.68 -19.53 -13.93
N SER A 118 14.51 -20.57 -14.03
CA SER A 118 15.65 -20.65 -14.96
C SER A 118 16.14 -22.10 -14.98
N GLY A 119 15.35 -22.98 -15.59
CA GLY A 119 15.73 -24.37 -15.78
C GLY A 119 14.79 -25.05 -16.77
N ARG A 120 15.36 -25.43 -17.91
CA ARG A 120 14.83 -26.32 -18.96
C ARG A 120 13.95 -25.69 -20.03
N ALA A 121 14.60 -25.28 -21.12
CA ALA A 121 14.10 -25.54 -22.47
C ALA A 121 15.19 -26.32 -23.22
N SER A 122 15.02 -27.64 -23.30
CA SER A 122 15.71 -28.52 -24.25
C SER A 122 14.67 -29.09 -25.22
N ALA A 123 15.14 -29.36 -26.44
CA ALA A 123 14.53 -29.99 -27.62
C ALA A 123 14.25 -28.94 -28.72
N MET A 124 15.06 -28.77 -29.76
CA MET A 124 15.71 -29.70 -30.73
C MET A 124 14.75 -30.22 -31.82
N ALA A 125 15.26 -30.19 -33.05
CA ALA A 125 14.69 -30.55 -34.36
C ALA A 125 13.95 -29.37 -35.04
N ASP A 126 14.20 -29.01 -36.30
CA ASP A 126 14.73 -29.77 -37.44
C ASP A 126 15.09 -28.82 -38.60
N LEU A 127 15.77 -29.37 -39.63
CA LEU A 127 16.05 -28.86 -40.99
C LEU A 127 17.30 -27.97 -41.12
N THR A 128 18.32 -28.26 -41.94
CA THR A 128 18.38 -29.12 -43.14
C THR A 128 19.84 -29.50 -43.45
N GLU A 129 20.03 -30.74 -43.92
CA GLU A 129 21.26 -31.32 -44.47
C GLU A 129 21.77 -30.63 -45.75
N VAL A 130 23.11 -30.66 -45.91
CA VAL A 130 23.92 -31.06 -47.09
C VAL A 130 23.59 -30.34 -48.43
N SER A 131 24.53 -29.64 -49.07
CA SER A 131 25.84 -30.12 -49.53
C SER A 131 26.81 -29.00 -49.87
#